data_AF-A0AB33BVQ3-F1
#
_entry.id   AF-A0AB33BVQ3-F1
#
_cell.length_a   1.000
_cell.length_b   1.000
_cell.length_c   1.000
_cell.angle_alpha   90.00
_cell.angle_beta   90.00
_cell.angle_gamma   90.00
#
_symmetry.space_group_name_H-M   'P 1'
#
loop_
_entity.id
_entity.type
_entity.pdbx_description
1 polymer ?
#
loop_
_entity_poly.entity_id
_entity_poly.type
_entity_poly.pdbx_seq_one_letter_code
_entity_poly.pdbx_strand_id
1 'polypeptide(L)' 'MINPTNKTVSDETKQLIDKLLLERISLRVIARVTGVSWSWLQNYVNSSAIAPSVTCPLTSENPCYP' A
#
# COMPACT_ATOMS: atom_id res chain seq x y z
N MET A 1 -18.92 22.68 -1.27
CA MET A 1 -19.31 21.26 -1.46
C MET A 1 -18.04 20.48 -1.76
N ILE A 2 -17.47 19.82 -0.75
CA ILE A 2 -16.24 19.02 -0.90
C ILE A 2 -16.70 17.64 -1.36
N ASN A 3 -16.69 17.39 -2.68
CA ASN A 3 -16.97 16.05 -3.19
C ASN A 3 -15.78 15.16 -2.81
N PRO A 4 -15.96 14.09 -2.02
CA PRO A 4 -14.90 13.13 -1.78
C PRO A 4 -14.64 12.41 -3.10
N THR A 5 -13.66 12.87 -3.86
CA THR A 5 -13.12 12.10 -4.96
C THR A 5 -12.47 10.88 -4.33
N ASN A 6 -13.14 9.73 -4.39
CA ASN A 6 -12.47 8.44 -4.24
C ASN A 6 -11.37 8.45 -5.30
N LYS A 7 -10.16 8.88 -4.90
CA LYS A 7 -8.97 8.84 -5.75
C LYS A 7 -8.59 7.37 -5.84
N THR A 8 -9.33 6.66 -6.68
CA THR A 8 -9.02 5.29 -7.05
C THR A 8 -7.63 5.34 -7.66
N VAL A 9 -6.71 4.56 -7.11
CA VAL A 9 -5.36 4.44 -7.66
C VAL A 9 -5.49 4.01 -9.13
N SER A 10 -4.91 4.81 -10.02
CA SER A 10 -4.99 4.60 -11.46
C SER A 10 -4.37 3.25 -11.84
N ASP A 11 -4.90 2.60 -12.88
CA ASP A 11 -4.43 1.28 -13.29
C ASP A 11 -2.97 1.30 -13.77
N GLU A 12 -2.50 2.44 -14.31
CA GLU A 12 -1.07 2.68 -14.58
C GLU A 12 -0.20 2.54 -13.32
N THR A 13 -0.69 3.03 -12.17
CA THR A 13 0.04 2.98 -10.89
C THR A 13 0.05 1.55 -10.35
N LYS A 14 -1.06 0.82 -10.49
CA LYS A 14 -1.12 -0.61 -10.15
C LYS A 14 -0.14 -1.43 -10.98
N GLN A 15 -0.10 -1.22 -12.30
CA GLN A 15 0.85 -1.90 -13.18
C GLN A 15 2.31 -1.59 -12.82
N LEU A 16 2.61 -0.36 -12.43
CA LEU A 16 3.94 0.00 -11.95
C LEU A 16 4.28 -0.76 -10.65
N ILE A 17 3.35 -0.81 -9.70
CA ILE A 17 3.51 -1.56 -8.44
C ILE A 17 3.77 -3.04 -8.73
N ASP A 18 3.00 -3.66 -9.63
CA ASP A 18 3.16 -5.07 -9.99
C ASP A 18 4.55 -5.35 -10.59
N LYS A 19 5.06 -4.47 -11.46
CA LYS A 19 6.42 -4.56 -12.00
C LYS A 19 7.49 -4.45 -10.91
N LEU A 20 7.33 -3.53 -9.96
CA LEU A 20 8.26 -3.37 -8.84
C LEU A 20 8.23 -4.59 -7.89
N LEU A 21 7.07 -5.22 -7.71
CA LEU A 21 6.94 -6.45 -6.93
C LEU A 21 7.64 -7.63 -7.63
N LEU A 22 7.59 -7.70 -8.97
CA LEU A 22 8.31 -8.72 -9.75
C LEU A 22 9.83 -8.59 -9.58
N GLU A 23 10.34 -7.36 -9.54
CA GLU A 23 11.76 -7.06 -9.26
C GLU A 23 12.15 -7.29 -7.77
N ARG A 24 11.23 -7.84 -6.96
CA ARG A 24 11.39 -8.10 -5.51
C ARG A 24 11.74 -6.86 -4.68
N ILE A 25 11.31 -5.68 -5.14
CA ILE A 25 11.49 -4.44 -4.39
C ILE A 25 10.63 -4.46 -3.12
N SER A 26 11.18 -3.94 -2.02
CA SER A 26 10.44 -3.87 -0.75
C SER A 26 9.20 -2.98 -0.87
N LEU A 27 8.10 -3.39 -0.22
CA LEU A 27 6.85 -2.62 -0.20
C LEU A 27 7.05 -1.19 0.31
N ARG A 28 7.94 -0.98 1.29
CA ARG A 28 8.24 0.35 1.84
C ARG A 28 8.85 1.28 0.80
N VAL A 29 9.73 0.76 -0.05
CA VAL A 29 10.32 1.53 -1.16
C VAL A 29 9.24 1.82 -2.21
N ILE A 30 8.41 0.84 -2.55
CA ILE A 30 7.31 1.02 -3.50
C ILE A 30 6.38 2.15 -3.04
N ALA A 31 5.94 2.15 -1.77
CA ALA A 31 5.09 3.20 -1.21
C ALA A 31 5.70 4.61 -1.32
N ARG A 32 7.03 4.72 -1.16
CA ARG A 32 7.75 6.00 -1.32
C ARG A 32 7.84 6.44 -2.77
N VAL A 33 8.09 5.52 -3.70
CA VAL A 33 8.29 5.80 -5.13
C VAL A 33 6.96 6.13 -5.82
N THR A 34 5.88 5.43 -5.47
CA THR A 34 4.57 5.62 -6.10
C THR A 34 3.68 6.61 -5.33
N GLY A 35 4.05 6.99 -4.12
CA GLY A 35 3.28 7.94 -3.30
C GLY A 35 1.92 7.41 -2.83
N VAL A 36 1.68 6.10 -2.96
CA VAL A 36 0.44 5.46 -2.49
C VAL A 36 0.46 5.26 -0.98
N SER A 37 -0.72 5.24 -0.37
CA SER A 37 -0.80 5.01 1.08
C SER A 37 -0.33 3.59 1.43
N TRP A 38 0.39 3.49 2.55
CA TRP A 38 0.93 2.21 3.04
C TRP A 38 -0.18 1.19 3.30
N SER A 39 -1.31 1.62 3.88
CA SER A 39 -2.46 0.77 4.15
C SER A 39 -3.12 0.27 2.86
N TRP A 40 -3.21 1.11 1.83
CA TRP A 40 -3.73 0.70 0.53
C TRP A 40 -2.81 -0.29 -0.16
N LEU A 41 -1.49 -0.06 -0.16
CA LEU A 41 -0.53 -0.97 -0.78
C LEU A 41 -0.52 -2.34 -0.09
N GLN A 42 -0.57 -2.38 1.24
CA GLN A 42 -0.70 -3.63 1.98
C GLN A 42 -2.01 -4.35 1.64
N ASN A 43 -3.14 -3.63 1.62
CA ASN A 43 -4.41 -4.24 1.26
C ASN A 43 -4.40 -4.75 -0.18
N TYR A 44 -3.77 -4.02 -1.11
CA TYR A 44 -3.63 -4.40 -2.51
C TYR A 44 -2.84 -5.72 -2.66
N VAL A 45 -1.69 -5.83 -2.01
CA VAL A 45 -0.87 -7.06 -2.03
C VAL A 45 -1.56 -8.22 -1.31
N ASN A 46 -2.24 -7.96 -0.20
CA ASN A 46 -2.98 -8.97 0.56
C ASN A 46 -4.23 -9.46 -0.18
N SER A 47 -4.87 -8.61 -0.98
CA SER A 47 -6.03 -8.97 -1.81
C SER A 47 -5.62 -9.79 -3.04
N SER A 48 -4.44 -9.52 -3.59
CA SER A 48 -3.88 -10.22 -4.75
C SER A 48 -3.21 -11.55 -4.36
N ALA A 49 -3.89 -12.44 -3.63
CA ALA A 49 -3.56 -13.87 -3.44
C ALA A 49 -2.11 -14.29 -3.06
N ILE A 50 -1.20 -13.36 -2.76
CA ILE A 50 0.14 -13.60 -2.21
C ILE A 50 0.03 -13.26 -0.73
N ALA A 51 -0.75 -14.04 0.01
CA ALA A 51 -0.83 -13.90 1.46
C ALA A 51 0.25 -14.78 2.11
N PRO A 52 1.40 -14.25 2.55
CA PRO A 52 2.00 -14.81 3.76
C PRO A 52 1.02 -14.50 4.89
N SER A 53 0.50 -15.55 5.51
CA SER A 53 -0.42 -15.56 6.65
C SER A 53 0.19 -14.99 7.94
N VAL A 54 0.82 -13.82 7.83
CA VAL A 54 1.42 -13.06 8.91
C VAL A 54 1.24 -11.59 8.57
N THR A 55 0.10 -11.02 8.94
CA THR A 55 0.06 -9.59 9.23
C THR A 55 -0.34 -9.45 10.67
N CYS A 56 0.71 -9.34 11.49
CA CYS A 56 0.70 -8.72 12.79
C CYS A 56 -0.13 -7.43 12.72
N PRO A 57 -0.94 -7.11 13.74
CA PRO A 57 -1.69 -5.88 13.76
C PRO A 57 -0.70 -4.71 13.73
N LEU A 58 -0.67 -3.97 12.62
CA LEU A 58 -0.03 -2.66 12.60
C LEU A 58 -0.89 -1.71 13.43
N THR A 59 -0.67 -1.78 14.73
CA THR A 59 -0.64 -0.66 15.68
C THR A 59 -1.64 0.45 15.38
N SER A 60 -2.86 0.26 15.89
CA SER A 60 -3.59 1.33 16.58
C SER A 60 -2.93 1.58 17.94
N GLU A 61 -1.67 1.94 17.95
CA GLU A 61 -1.04 2.50 19.15
C GLU A 61 -0.39 3.79 18.67
N ASN A 62 -1.06 4.89 19.05
CA ASN A 62 -0.50 6.23 19.02
C ASN A 62 1.00 6.18 19.33
N PRO A 63 1.89 6.68 18.46
CA PRO A 63 3.10 7.27 18.99
C PRO A 63 2.66 8.57 19.66
N CYS A 64 2.21 8.43 20.92
CA CYS A 64 2.32 9.49 21.89
C CYS A 64 3.79 9.92 21.81
N TYR A 65 4.03 11.11 21.28
CA TYR A 65 5.31 11.78 21.48
C TYR A 65 5.02 13.13 22.14
N PRO A 66 5.76 13.46 23.21
CA PRO A 66 5.68 14.75 23.90
C PRO A 66 6.11 15.93 23.02
#